data_AF-A0A1C3N210-F1
#
_entry.id   AF-A0A1C3N210-F1
#
_cell.length_a   1.000
_cell.length_b   1.000
_cell.length_c   1.000
_cell.angle_alpha   90.00
_cell.angle_beta   90.00
_cell.angle_gamma   90.00
#
_symmetry.space_group_name_H-M   'P 1'
#
loop_
_entity.id
_entity.type
_entity.pdbx_description
1 polymer ?
#
loop_
_entity_poly.entity_id
_entity_poly.type
_entity_poly.pdbx_seq_one_letter_code
_entity_poly.pdbx_strand_id
1 'polypeptide(L)'
;MRAVPTWAVAIAATAPVLLVTGWTVSEARQPADYDPVRDTLSELAGREATDAWIMTACLVLLGGSYVAIGAVLHAAGLPSRFLLAVGGVATVALIAFPRPPVGGSLGHGIVATVAVLALALWPAASALTLPRGRSATPPDRPAPPWAFRRSVGLGVTLVLLALFGWFVVEVTGGSRAGLAERATAVAVALWPLLAVLSARRAHLAFTAAGTPSVVLDQSVAGIAPPDAGPARPHQLP
;
A
#
# COMPACT_ATOMS: atom_id res chain seq x y z
N MET A 1 -3.41 0.58 17.52
CA MET A 1 -2.82 0.23 16.20
C MET A 1 -1.33 0.50 16.29
N ARG A 2 -0.47 -0.37 15.74
CA ARG A 2 0.98 -0.07 15.72
C ARG A 2 1.26 1.08 14.76
N ALA A 3 2.19 1.96 15.14
CA ALA A 3 2.62 3.07 14.30
C ALA A 3 3.19 2.54 12.98
N VAL A 4 2.84 3.22 11.89
CA VAL A 4 3.52 3.04 10.60
C VAL A 4 4.75 3.95 10.62
N PRO A 5 5.97 3.41 10.59
CA PRO A 5 7.16 4.24 10.67
C PRO A 5 7.31 5.06 9.38
N THR A 6 7.91 6.25 9.47
CA THR A 6 8.06 7.17 8.33
C THR A 6 8.82 6.54 7.17
N TRP A 7 9.84 5.71 7.46
CA TRP A 7 10.58 4.99 6.43
C TRP A 7 9.70 4.01 5.64
N ALA A 8 8.63 3.45 6.23
CA ALA A 8 7.71 2.57 5.50
C ALA A 8 6.93 3.33 4.42
N VAL A 9 6.64 4.62 4.64
CA VAL A 9 6.03 5.47 3.61
C VAL A 9 7.01 5.72 2.48
N ALA A 10 8.28 6.00 2.81
CA ALA A 10 9.32 6.18 1.80
C ALA A 10 9.49 4.91 0.95
N ILE A 11 9.61 3.74 1.56
CA ILE A 11 9.71 2.45 0.84
C ILE A 11 8.45 2.15 0.02
N ALA A 12 7.27 2.46 0.54
CA ALA A 12 6.05 2.26 -0.23
C ALA A 12 5.96 3.20 -1.44
N ALA A 13 6.51 4.42 -1.33
CA ALA A 13 6.56 5.37 -2.44
C ALA A 13 7.63 4.99 -3.47
N THR A 14 8.74 4.36 -3.06
CA THR A 14 9.77 3.91 -4.00
C THR A 14 9.27 2.84 -4.95
N ALA A 15 8.35 1.95 -4.55
CA ALA A 15 7.85 0.89 -5.41
C ALA A 15 7.26 1.37 -6.76
N PRO A 16 6.22 2.22 -6.81
CA PRO A 16 5.69 2.72 -8.08
C PRO A 16 6.67 3.63 -8.83
N VAL A 17 7.51 4.40 -8.11
CA VAL A 17 8.54 5.24 -8.74
C VAL A 17 9.56 4.38 -9.48
N LEU A 18 10.17 3.39 -8.80
CA LEU A 18 11.14 2.46 -9.36
C LEU A 18 10.59 1.72 -10.57
N LEU A 19 9.33 1.30 -10.51
CA LEU A 19 8.69 0.60 -11.63
C LEU A 19 8.61 1.50 -12.87
N VAL A 20 8.04 2.71 -12.73
CA VAL A 20 7.83 3.63 -13.85
C VAL A 20 9.17 4.16 -14.36
N THR A 21 10.07 4.59 -13.49
CA THR A 21 11.40 5.07 -13.90
C THR A 21 12.23 3.95 -14.51
N GLY A 22 12.16 2.75 -13.92
CA GLY A 22 12.92 1.58 -14.37
C GLY A 22 12.56 1.21 -15.80
N TRP A 23 11.27 1.02 -16.09
CA TRP A 23 10.86 0.73 -17.45
C TRP A 23 11.15 1.89 -18.40
N THR A 24 11.01 3.15 -17.97
CA THR A 24 11.17 4.31 -18.86
C THR A 24 12.62 4.44 -19.31
N VAL A 25 13.54 4.20 -18.37
CA VAL A 25 14.98 4.20 -18.67
C VAL A 25 15.35 2.99 -19.52
N SER A 26 14.84 1.79 -19.20
CA SER A 26 15.10 0.57 -19.97
C SER A 26 14.55 0.63 -21.39
N GLU A 27 13.35 1.16 -21.58
CA GLU A 27 12.71 1.39 -22.88
C GLU A 27 13.54 2.34 -23.74
N ALA A 28 14.05 3.43 -23.15
CA ALA A 28 14.94 4.36 -23.82
C ALA A 28 16.33 3.78 -24.18
N ARG A 29 16.63 2.53 -23.82
CA ARG A 29 17.82 1.79 -24.28
C ARG A 29 17.51 0.81 -25.40
N GLN A 30 16.23 0.48 -25.63
CA GLN A 30 15.89 -0.54 -26.62
C GLN A 30 16.03 0.01 -28.05
N PRO A 31 16.21 -0.87 -29.05
CA PRO A 31 16.23 -0.46 -30.44
C PRO A 31 14.84 0.03 -30.90
N ALA A 32 14.80 0.67 -32.07
CA ALA A 32 13.61 1.37 -32.58
C ALA A 32 12.42 0.45 -32.92
N ASP A 33 12.63 -0.87 -32.94
CA ASP A 33 11.60 -1.88 -33.13
C ASP A 33 10.82 -2.23 -31.85
N TYR A 34 11.31 -1.81 -30.67
CA TYR A 34 10.58 -1.95 -29.41
C TYR A 34 9.32 -1.07 -29.39
N ASP A 35 8.16 -1.70 -29.14
CA ASP A 35 6.86 -1.04 -29.03
C ASP A 35 6.28 -1.27 -27.62
N PRO A 36 6.20 -0.25 -26.74
CA PRO A 36 5.71 -0.41 -25.36
C PRO A 36 4.25 -0.84 -25.24
N VAL A 37 3.46 -0.77 -26.32
CA VAL A 37 2.09 -1.31 -26.34
C VAL A 37 2.11 -2.82 -26.52
N ARG A 38 3.00 -3.33 -27.37
CA ARG A 38 3.12 -4.75 -27.72
C ARG A 38 4.05 -5.49 -26.77
N ASP A 39 5.22 -4.90 -26.52
CA ASP A 39 6.36 -5.51 -25.86
C ASP A 39 6.32 -5.30 -24.34
N THR A 40 6.50 -6.41 -23.64
CA THR A 40 6.32 -6.49 -22.18
C THR A 40 7.45 -5.81 -21.40
N LEU A 41 7.16 -5.39 -20.17
CA LEU A 41 8.15 -5.08 -19.13
C LEU A 41 9.06 -6.29 -18.86
N SER A 42 8.49 -7.49 -18.94
CA SER A 42 9.25 -8.73 -18.80
C SER A 42 10.29 -8.95 -19.90
N GLU A 43 10.08 -8.38 -21.09
CA GLU A 43 11.09 -8.33 -22.15
C GLU A 43 12.24 -7.39 -21.80
N LEU A 44 11.98 -6.24 -21.14
CA LEU A 44 13.04 -5.32 -20.68
C LEU A 44 13.99 -5.94 -19.63
N ALA A 45 13.55 -7.02 -18.97
CA ALA A 45 14.36 -7.82 -18.06
C ALA A 45 14.88 -9.13 -18.70
N GLY A 46 14.60 -9.33 -19.99
CA GLY A 46 15.00 -10.52 -20.76
C GLY A 46 16.49 -10.52 -21.09
N ARG A 47 17.01 -11.67 -21.51
CA ARG A 47 18.45 -11.85 -21.80
C ARG A 47 18.96 -11.01 -22.97
N GLU A 48 18.08 -10.71 -23.93
CA GLU A 48 18.40 -9.93 -25.13
C GLU A 48 18.11 -8.43 -24.97
N ALA A 49 17.56 -8.01 -23.83
CA ALA A 49 17.28 -6.61 -23.60
C ALA A 49 18.58 -5.83 -23.50
N THR A 50 18.64 -4.71 -24.22
CA THR A 50 19.76 -3.77 -24.07
C THR A 50 19.74 -3.23 -22.64
N ASP A 51 20.87 -3.34 -21.94
CA ASP A 51 20.99 -2.95 -20.53
C ASP A 51 19.94 -3.60 -19.60
N ALA A 52 19.66 -4.90 -19.77
CA ALA A 52 18.72 -5.68 -18.94
C ALA A 52 18.95 -5.55 -17.41
N TRP A 53 20.17 -5.20 -17.00
CA TRP A 53 20.53 -4.94 -15.60
C TRP A 53 19.70 -3.82 -14.98
N ILE A 54 19.25 -2.83 -15.76
CA ILE A 54 18.44 -1.70 -15.28
C ILE A 54 17.09 -2.20 -14.77
N MET A 55 16.39 -2.98 -15.59
CA MET A 55 15.07 -3.49 -15.24
C MET A 55 15.16 -4.56 -14.14
N THR A 56 16.15 -5.46 -14.21
CA THR A 56 16.34 -6.49 -13.17
C THR A 56 16.71 -5.89 -11.81
N ALA A 57 17.54 -4.84 -11.75
CA ALA A 57 17.80 -4.10 -10.51
C ALA A 57 16.53 -3.45 -9.95
N CYS A 58 15.69 -2.87 -10.82
CA CYS A 58 14.39 -2.34 -10.42
C CYS A 58 13.47 -3.43 -9.85
N LEU A 59 13.44 -4.62 -10.44
CA LEU A 59 12.68 -5.76 -9.93
C LEU A 59 13.16 -6.23 -8.55
N VAL A 60 14.49 -6.25 -8.30
CA VAL A 60 15.04 -6.54 -6.96
C VAL A 60 14.53 -5.54 -5.93
N LEU A 61 14.67 -4.25 -6.22
CA LEU A 61 14.27 -3.18 -5.30
C LEU A 61 12.76 -3.13 -5.09
N LEU A 62 11.98 -3.37 -6.14
CA LEU A 62 10.52 -3.46 -6.10
C LEU A 62 10.06 -4.64 -5.24
N GLY A 63 10.60 -5.83 -5.48
CA GLY A 63 10.31 -7.02 -4.68
C GLY A 63 10.68 -6.85 -3.21
N GLY A 64 11.87 -6.29 -2.94
CA GLY A 64 12.32 -5.94 -1.60
C GLY A 64 11.40 -4.93 -0.90
N SER A 65 10.87 -3.95 -1.65
CA SER A 65 9.88 -2.99 -1.13
C SER A 65 8.61 -3.69 -0.66
N TYR A 66 8.07 -4.65 -1.42
CA TYR A 66 6.89 -5.40 -1.01
C TYR A 66 7.11 -6.25 0.25
N VAL A 67 8.28 -6.90 0.37
CA VAL A 67 8.66 -7.64 1.58
C VAL A 67 8.76 -6.70 2.79
N ALA A 68 9.43 -5.56 2.63
CA ALA A 68 9.58 -4.57 3.70
C ALA A 68 8.23 -3.98 4.15
N ILE A 69 7.32 -3.68 3.22
CA ILE A 69 5.95 -3.25 3.54
C ILE A 69 5.21 -4.36 4.30
N GLY A 70 5.29 -5.61 3.83
CA GLY A 70 4.70 -6.76 4.51
C GLY A 70 5.21 -6.93 5.94
N ALA A 71 6.49 -6.63 6.21
CA ALA A 71 7.05 -6.71 7.56
C ALA A 71 6.38 -5.75 8.55
N VAL A 72 6.02 -4.54 8.11
CA VAL A 72 5.59 -3.44 9.02
C VAL A 72 4.12 -3.04 8.92
N LEU A 73 3.39 -3.44 7.87
CA LEU A 73 1.98 -3.10 7.66
C LEU A 73 1.06 -3.97 8.53
N HIS A 74 1.19 -3.85 9.85
CA HIS A 74 0.42 -4.64 10.82
C HIS A 74 -1.10 -4.46 10.71
N ALA A 75 -1.57 -3.31 10.19
CA ALA A 75 -2.99 -3.06 9.95
C ALA A 75 -3.61 -4.04 8.94
N ALA A 76 -2.80 -4.68 8.09
CA ALA A 76 -3.27 -5.65 7.09
C ALA A 76 -3.53 -7.06 7.65
N GLY A 77 -3.09 -7.35 8.87
CA GLY A 77 -3.12 -8.72 9.41
C GLY A 77 -2.13 -9.67 8.74
N LEU A 78 -1.99 -10.88 9.29
CA LEU A 78 -0.98 -11.86 8.84
C LEU A 78 -1.17 -12.35 7.39
N PRO A 79 -2.39 -12.73 6.93
CA PRO A 79 -2.57 -13.26 5.57
C PRO A 79 -2.12 -12.29 4.47
N SER A 80 -2.48 -11.01 4.60
CA SER A 80 -2.08 -9.98 3.65
C SER A 80 -0.59 -9.72 3.64
N ARG A 81 0.04 -9.70 4.82
CA ARG A 81 1.49 -9.54 4.95
C ARG A 81 2.24 -10.71 4.31
N PHE A 82 1.73 -11.93 4.50
CA PHE A 82 2.27 -13.12 3.84
C PHE A 82 2.18 -13.01 2.31
N LEU A 83 1.01 -12.62 1.77
CA LEU A 83 0.85 -12.45 0.33
C LEU A 83 1.73 -11.33 -0.24
N LEU A 84 1.92 -10.21 0.48
CA LEU A 84 2.89 -9.18 0.09
C LEU A 84 4.32 -9.73 0.04
N ALA A 85 4.73 -10.53 1.02
CA ALA A 85 6.04 -11.15 1.03
C ALA A 85 6.22 -12.16 -0.11
N VAL A 86 5.21 -13.00 -0.38
CA VAL A 86 5.20 -13.94 -1.51
C VAL A 86 5.29 -13.19 -2.83
N GLY A 87 4.49 -12.13 -3.01
CA GLY A 87 4.54 -11.29 -4.22
C GLY A 87 5.90 -10.63 -4.42
N GLY A 88 6.50 -10.11 -3.35
CA GLY A 88 7.84 -9.54 -3.37
C GLY A 88 8.92 -10.55 -3.75
N VAL A 89 8.95 -11.71 -3.09
CA VAL A 89 9.91 -12.78 -3.40
C VAL A 89 9.73 -13.30 -4.83
N ALA A 90 8.49 -13.51 -5.28
CA ALA A 90 8.20 -13.95 -6.64
C ALA A 90 8.62 -12.90 -7.69
N THR A 91 8.48 -11.61 -7.39
CA THR A 91 8.99 -10.52 -8.25
C THR A 91 10.50 -10.61 -8.42
N VAL A 92 11.25 -10.88 -7.35
CA VAL A 92 12.72 -11.09 -7.42
C VAL A 92 13.04 -12.38 -8.19
N ALA A 93 12.25 -13.44 -8.01
CA ALA A 93 12.46 -14.71 -8.68
C ALA A 93 12.36 -14.63 -10.21
N LEU A 94 11.69 -13.61 -10.78
CA LEU A 94 11.66 -13.38 -12.24
C LEU A 94 13.05 -13.22 -12.86
N ILE A 95 14.06 -12.82 -12.07
CA ILE A 95 15.45 -12.71 -12.51
C ILE A 95 16.06 -14.08 -12.83
N ALA A 96 15.67 -15.12 -12.09
CA ALA A 96 16.09 -16.50 -12.35
C ALA A 96 15.31 -17.14 -13.51
N PHE A 97 14.12 -16.61 -13.82
CA PHE A 97 13.25 -17.06 -14.89
C PHE A 97 12.97 -15.94 -15.90
N PRO A 98 14.00 -15.39 -16.57
CA PRO A 98 13.80 -14.32 -17.54
C PRO A 98 13.03 -14.83 -18.76
N ARG A 99 12.34 -13.92 -19.45
CA ARG A 99 11.63 -14.27 -20.68
C ARG A 99 12.63 -14.67 -21.77
N PRO A 100 12.38 -15.77 -22.52
CA PRO A 100 13.23 -16.15 -23.65
C PRO A 100 13.06 -15.19 -24.84
N PRO A 101 14.02 -15.14 -25.77
CA PRO A 101 13.96 -14.26 -26.95
C PRO A 101 12.78 -14.54 -27.88
N VAL A 102 12.38 -15.81 -27.98
CA VAL A 102 11.31 -16.27 -28.86
C VAL A 102 10.40 -17.22 -28.08
N GLY A 103 9.08 -17.05 -28.25
CA GLY A 103 8.07 -17.90 -27.64
C GLY A 103 7.82 -17.61 -26.15
N GLY A 104 7.10 -18.54 -25.51
CA GLY A 104 6.76 -18.47 -24.09
C GLY A 104 7.73 -19.26 -23.21
N SER A 105 7.76 -18.93 -21.91
CA SER A 105 8.43 -19.74 -20.89
C SER A 105 7.45 -20.09 -19.79
N LEU A 106 7.21 -21.40 -19.59
CA LEU A 106 6.33 -21.88 -18.53
C LEU A 106 6.82 -21.46 -17.15
N GLY A 107 8.14 -21.54 -16.90
CA GLY A 107 8.75 -21.13 -15.64
C GLY A 107 8.54 -19.64 -15.37
N HIS A 108 8.80 -18.78 -16.36
CA HIS A 108 8.54 -17.34 -16.26
C HIS A 108 7.05 -17.07 -15.99
N GLY A 109 6.17 -17.69 -16.77
CA GLY A 109 4.72 -17.52 -16.64
C GLY A 109 4.18 -17.92 -15.26
N ILE A 110 4.67 -19.03 -14.69
CA ILE A 110 4.29 -19.47 -13.34
C ILE A 110 4.74 -18.43 -12.30
N VAL A 111 6.01 -18.00 -12.34
CA VAL A 111 6.55 -17.05 -11.36
C VAL A 111 5.85 -15.68 -11.47
N ALA A 112 5.62 -15.19 -12.68
CA ALA A 112 4.87 -13.96 -12.93
C ALA A 112 3.44 -14.05 -12.40
N THR A 113 2.77 -15.18 -12.64
CA THR A 113 1.41 -15.42 -12.14
C THR A 113 1.37 -15.44 -10.61
N VAL A 114 2.32 -16.11 -9.95
CA VAL A 114 2.42 -16.12 -8.48
C VAL A 114 2.65 -14.69 -7.96
N ALA A 115 3.56 -13.93 -8.57
CA ALA A 115 3.84 -12.55 -8.17
C ALA A 115 2.58 -11.67 -8.25
N VAL A 116 1.93 -11.65 -9.42
CA VAL A 116 0.77 -10.78 -9.65
C VAL A 116 -0.44 -11.23 -8.83
N LEU A 117 -0.74 -12.53 -8.74
CA LEU A 117 -1.88 -13.01 -7.94
C LEU A 117 -1.67 -12.72 -6.45
N ALA A 118 -0.46 -12.91 -5.92
CA ALA A 118 -0.19 -12.56 -4.53
C ALA A 118 -0.40 -11.05 -4.27
N LEU A 119 0.06 -10.19 -5.19
CA LEU A 119 -0.13 -8.74 -5.13
C LEU A 119 -1.58 -8.28 -5.44
N ALA A 120 -2.39 -9.08 -6.15
CA ALA A 120 -3.79 -8.79 -6.42
C ALA A 120 -4.72 -9.24 -5.28
N LEU A 121 -4.37 -10.32 -4.58
CA LEU A 121 -5.22 -10.97 -3.57
C LEU A 121 -4.96 -10.48 -2.13
N TRP A 122 -3.78 -9.92 -1.84
CA TRP A 122 -3.49 -9.41 -0.50
C TRP A 122 -4.49 -8.38 0.06
N PRO A 123 -5.16 -7.50 -0.73
CA PRO A 123 -6.15 -6.56 -0.20
C PRO A 123 -7.38 -7.28 0.36
N ALA A 124 -7.89 -8.28 -0.37
CA ALA A 124 -9.01 -9.12 0.06
C ALA A 124 -8.65 -9.99 1.28
N ALA A 125 -7.40 -10.44 1.40
CA ALA A 125 -6.97 -11.24 2.55
C ALA A 125 -7.12 -10.48 3.89
N SER A 126 -6.99 -9.15 3.89
CA SER A 126 -7.31 -8.31 5.06
C SER A 126 -8.83 -8.27 5.29
N ALA A 127 -9.60 -8.13 4.22
CA ALA A 127 -11.06 -8.01 4.26
C ALA A 127 -11.77 -9.28 4.77
N LEU A 128 -11.20 -10.46 4.50
CA LEU A 128 -11.79 -11.76 4.84
C LEU A 128 -11.57 -12.18 6.30
N THR A 129 -10.58 -11.58 6.98
CA THR A 129 -10.35 -11.80 8.42
C THR A 129 -11.23 -10.93 9.31
N LEU A 130 -11.94 -9.95 8.73
CA LEU A 130 -12.89 -9.11 9.45
C LEU A 130 -14.22 -9.84 9.68
N PRO A 131 -14.85 -9.70 10.87
CA PRO A 131 -16.18 -10.26 11.16
C PRO A 131 -17.20 -9.92 10.06
N ARG A 132 -18.06 -10.88 9.71
CA ARG A 132 -19.17 -10.68 8.77
C ARG A 132 -20.34 -10.02 9.51
N GLY A 133 -20.66 -8.77 9.16
CA GLY A 133 -21.88 -8.08 9.60
C GLY A 133 -21.66 -6.72 10.24
N ARG A 134 -22.74 -5.93 10.33
CA ARG A 134 -22.86 -4.81 11.29
C ARG A 134 -22.97 -5.41 12.71
N SER A 135 -21.99 -6.19 13.16
CA SER A 135 -21.90 -6.45 14.59
C SER A 135 -21.73 -5.08 15.22
N ALA A 136 -22.71 -4.67 16.04
CA ALA A 136 -22.68 -3.43 16.80
C ALA A 136 -21.26 -3.28 17.33
N THR A 137 -20.49 -2.42 16.65
CA THR A 137 -19.13 -2.16 17.09
C THR A 137 -19.35 -1.53 18.45
N PRO A 138 -18.75 -2.05 19.54
CA PRO A 138 -18.77 -1.31 20.79
C PRO A 138 -18.42 0.14 20.45
N PRO A 139 -19.17 1.14 20.94
CA PRO A 139 -19.07 2.54 20.48
C PRO A 139 -17.61 3.08 20.49
N ASP A 140 -16.73 2.44 21.24
CA ASP A 140 -15.34 2.83 21.44
C ASP A 140 -14.31 2.15 20.50
N ARG A 141 -14.69 1.27 19.56
CA ARG A 141 -13.69 0.67 18.65
C ARG A 141 -13.43 1.58 17.45
N PRO A 142 -12.21 2.12 17.28
CA PRO A 142 -11.89 2.99 16.17
C PRO A 142 -12.09 2.27 14.83
N ALA A 143 -12.74 2.95 13.88
CA ALA A 143 -12.98 2.42 12.55
C ALA A 143 -11.64 2.00 11.89
N PRO A 144 -11.62 0.88 11.14
CA PRO A 144 -10.41 0.46 10.45
C PRO A 144 -9.99 1.53 9.43
N PRO A 145 -8.68 1.68 9.15
CA PRO A 145 -8.20 2.59 8.11
C PRO A 145 -8.91 2.28 6.78
N TRP A 146 -9.18 3.30 5.97
CA TRP A 146 -10.09 3.17 4.81
C TRP A 146 -9.71 2.06 3.84
N ALA A 147 -8.41 1.86 3.59
CA ALA A 147 -7.88 0.81 2.71
C ALA A 147 -8.16 -0.61 3.21
N PHE A 148 -8.40 -0.79 4.51
CA PHE A 148 -8.73 -2.09 5.13
C PHE A 148 -10.22 -2.27 5.37
N ARG A 149 -11.07 -1.40 4.82
CA ARG A 149 -12.52 -1.62 4.80
C ARG A 149 -12.83 -2.77 3.85
N ARG A 150 -13.72 -3.66 4.26
CA ARG A 150 -14.05 -4.88 3.48
C ARG A 150 -14.43 -4.60 2.02
N SER A 151 -15.29 -3.60 1.79
CA SER A 151 -15.72 -3.22 0.44
C SER A 151 -14.57 -2.70 -0.42
N VAL A 152 -13.66 -1.92 0.18
CA VAL A 152 -12.49 -1.37 -0.51
C VAL A 152 -11.52 -2.49 -0.87
N GLY A 153 -11.17 -3.36 0.10
CA GLY A 153 -10.26 -4.48 -0.14
C GLY A 153 -10.77 -5.43 -1.23
N LEU A 154 -12.06 -5.80 -1.21
CA LEU A 154 -12.66 -6.63 -2.24
C LEU A 154 -12.73 -5.91 -3.60
N GLY A 155 -13.14 -4.65 -3.62
CA GLY A 155 -13.24 -3.86 -4.85
C GLY A 155 -11.89 -3.70 -5.54
N VAL A 156 -10.83 -3.41 -4.79
CA VAL A 156 -9.47 -3.32 -5.33
C VAL A 156 -9.00 -4.67 -5.85
N THR A 157 -9.18 -5.76 -5.10
CA THR A 157 -8.82 -7.10 -5.60
C THR A 157 -9.53 -7.42 -6.91
N LEU A 158 -10.83 -7.10 -7.05
CA LEU A 158 -11.56 -7.30 -8.30
C LEU A 158 -10.95 -6.48 -9.46
N VAL A 159 -10.62 -5.21 -9.23
CA VAL A 159 -9.97 -4.35 -10.25
C VAL A 159 -8.60 -4.93 -10.65
N LEU A 160 -7.77 -5.33 -9.69
CA LEU A 160 -6.45 -5.90 -9.96
C LEU A 160 -6.53 -7.24 -10.71
N LEU A 161 -7.49 -8.09 -10.35
CA LEU A 161 -7.75 -9.35 -11.06
C LEU A 161 -8.30 -9.12 -12.47
N ALA A 162 -9.13 -8.09 -12.68
CA ALA A 162 -9.62 -7.73 -14.01
C ALA A 162 -8.48 -7.24 -14.92
N LEU A 163 -7.58 -6.39 -14.40
CA LEU A 163 -6.38 -5.96 -15.13
C LEU A 163 -5.46 -7.14 -15.45
N PHE A 164 -5.22 -8.02 -14.48
CA PHE A 164 -4.42 -9.22 -14.71
C PHE A 164 -5.08 -10.16 -15.73
N GLY A 165 -6.41 -10.34 -15.66
CA GLY A 165 -7.16 -11.12 -16.64
C GLY A 165 -7.05 -10.54 -18.05
N TRP A 166 -7.09 -9.20 -18.19
CA TRP A 166 -6.82 -8.53 -19.46
C TRP A 166 -5.40 -8.82 -19.95
N PHE A 167 -4.39 -8.73 -19.09
CA PHE A 167 -3.01 -9.09 -19.45
C PHE A 167 -2.89 -10.55 -19.91
N VAL A 168 -3.56 -11.49 -19.25
CA VAL A 168 -3.59 -12.91 -19.65
C VAL A 168 -4.22 -13.09 -21.03
N VAL A 169 -5.29 -12.36 -21.35
CA VAL A 169 -5.88 -12.39 -22.70
C VAL A 169 -4.91 -11.84 -23.74
N GLU A 170 -4.25 -10.72 -23.45
CA GLU A 170 -3.32 -10.11 -24.40
C GLU A 170 -2.06 -10.95 -24.65
N VAL A 171 -1.51 -11.61 -23.62
CA VAL A 171 -0.30 -12.44 -23.78
C VAL A 171 -0.56 -13.78 -24.49
N THR A 172 -1.82 -14.24 -24.51
CA THR A 172 -2.21 -15.53 -25.11
C THR A 172 -2.65 -15.42 -26.58
N GLY A 173 -3.06 -14.24 -27.03
CA GLY A 173 -3.44 -14.03 -28.43
C GLY A 173 -3.80 -12.60 -28.82
N GLY A 174 -3.46 -11.62 -27.98
CA GLY A 174 -3.72 -10.22 -28.25
C GLY A 174 -2.52 -9.49 -28.88
N SER A 175 -2.60 -8.16 -28.89
CA SER A 175 -1.59 -7.27 -29.49
C SER A 175 -1.17 -6.13 -28.57
N ARG A 176 -1.67 -6.11 -27.32
CA ARG A 176 -1.46 -5.04 -26.35
C ARG A 176 -0.90 -5.57 -25.03
N ALA A 177 -0.10 -6.64 -25.10
CA ALA A 177 0.45 -7.30 -23.92
C ALA A 177 1.31 -6.34 -23.07
N GLY A 178 2.17 -5.54 -23.72
CA GLY A 178 2.97 -4.50 -23.06
C GLY A 178 2.14 -3.45 -22.32
N LEU A 179 1.04 -2.98 -22.92
CA LEU A 179 0.13 -2.02 -22.28
C LEU A 179 -0.61 -2.65 -21.09
N ALA A 180 -1.15 -3.86 -21.26
CA ALA A 180 -1.91 -4.54 -20.22
C ALA A 180 -1.03 -4.92 -19.02
N GLU A 181 0.22 -5.32 -19.26
CA GLU A 181 1.19 -5.59 -18.19
C GLU A 181 1.54 -4.31 -17.43
N ARG A 182 1.84 -3.20 -18.12
CA ARG A 182 2.15 -1.90 -17.49
C ARG A 182 0.99 -1.40 -16.63
N ALA A 183 -0.23 -1.49 -17.15
CA ALA A 183 -1.45 -1.10 -16.41
C ALA A 183 -1.62 -1.95 -15.14
N THR A 184 -1.44 -3.28 -15.27
CA THR A 184 -1.49 -4.21 -14.14
C THR A 184 -0.39 -3.90 -13.12
N ALA A 185 0.85 -3.75 -13.58
CA ALA A 185 2.03 -3.51 -12.76
C ALA A 185 1.91 -2.21 -11.94
N VAL A 186 1.45 -1.11 -12.57
CA VAL A 186 1.21 0.16 -11.86
C VAL A 186 0.10 0.01 -10.83
N ALA A 187 -1.01 -0.64 -11.19
CA ALA A 187 -2.12 -0.80 -10.27
C ALA A 187 -1.72 -1.62 -9.03
N VAL A 188 -1.00 -2.74 -9.21
CA VAL A 188 -0.51 -3.55 -8.08
C VAL A 188 0.56 -2.82 -7.25
N ALA A 189 1.39 -1.98 -7.88
CA ALA A 189 2.44 -1.21 -7.18
C ALA A 189 1.89 -0.02 -6.38
N LEU A 190 0.82 0.63 -6.85
CA LEU A 190 0.22 1.78 -6.18
C LEU A 190 -0.53 1.40 -4.91
N TRP A 191 -1.17 0.22 -4.88
CA TRP A 191 -2.06 -0.13 -3.77
C TRP A 191 -1.35 -0.26 -2.41
N PRO A 192 -0.15 -0.88 -2.28
CA PRO A 192 0.61 -0.90 -1.03
C PRO A 192 0.89 0.51 -0.48
N LEU A 193 1.24 1.47 -1.33
CA LEU A 193 1.43 2.87 -0.95
C LEU A 193 0.14 3.47 -0.37
N LEU A 194 -0.99 3.31 -1.06
CA LEU A 194 -2.27 3.82 -0.59
C LEU A 194 -2.69 3.21 0.76
N ALA A 195 -2.43 1.91 0.96
CA ALA A 195 -2.71 1.24 2.22
C ALA A 195 -1.80 1.70 3.37
N VAL A 196 -0.52 1.93 3.11
CA VAL A 196 0.44 2.48 4.06
C VAL A 196 0.03 3.90 4.47
N LEU A 197 -0.34 4.75 3.51
CA LEU A 197 -0.84 6.11 3.76
C LEU A 197 -2.15 6.10 4.55
N SER A 198 -3.06 5.19 4.23
CA SER A 198 -4.31 4.94 4.96
C SER A 198 -4.03 4.62 6.44
N ALA A 199 -3.18 3.63 6.70
CA ALA A 199 -2.80 3.22 8.06
C ALA A 199 -2.12 4.35 8.83
N ARG A 200 -1.21 5.09 8.19
CA ARG A 200 -0.52 6.22 8.82
C ARG A 200 -1.49 7.34 9.19
N ARG A 201 -2.41 7.70 8.29
CA ARG A 201 -3.40 8.76 8.52
C ARG A 201 -4.33 8.38 9.69
N ALA A 202 -4.75 7.12 9.78
CA ALA A 202 -5.56 6.62 10.89
C ALA A 202 -4.79 6.63 12.23
N HIS A 203 -3.50 6.29 12.22
CA HIS A 203 -2.66 6.37 13.41
C HIS A 203 -2.50 7.81 13.92
N LEU A 204 -2.21 8.76 13.03
CA LEU A 204 -2.07 10.18 13.38
C LEU A 204 -3.36 10.79 13.94
N ALA A 205 -4.51 10.44 13.35
CA ALA A 205 -5.81 10.88 13.86
C ALA A 205 -6.09 10.35 15.27
N PHE A 206 -5.73 9.08 15.53
CA PHE A 206 -5.87 8.48 16.86
C PHE A 206 -4.98 9.16 17.91
N THR A 207 -3.72 9.49 17.58
CA THR A 207 -2.82 10.19 18.50
C THR A 207 -3.27 11.61 18.80
N ALA A 208 -3.83 12.32 17.81
CA ALA A 208 -4.35 13.68 18.00
C ALA A 208 -5.59 13.70 18.91
N ALA A 209 -6.50 12.74 18.74
CA ALA A 209 -7.70 12.62 19.59
C ALA A 209 -7.39 12.19 21.03
N GLY A 210 -6.29 11.47 21.26
CA GLY A 210 -5.86 11.01 22.58
C GLY A 210 -5.02 12.01 23.38
N THR A 211 -4.73 13.19 22.82
CA THR A 211 -4.05 14.26 23.57
C THR A 211 -5.13 15.14 24.22
N PRO A 212 -5.46 14.97 25.52
CA PRO A 212 -6.33 15.92 26.18
C PRO A 212 -5.67 17.30 26.06
N SER A 213 -6.41 18.27 25.53
CA SER A 213 -6.02 19.67 25.64
C SER A 213 -5.80 19.93 27.13
N VAL A 214 -4.55 20.10 27.54
CA VAL A 214 -4.22 20.78 28.80
C VAL A 214 -4.73 22.19 28.61
N VAL A 215 -6.03 22.37 28.84
CA VAL A 215 -6.62 23.67 29.10
C VAL A 215 -5.93 24.08 30.39
N LEU A 216 -4.95 24.98 30.25
CA LEU A 216 -4.51 25.83 31.33
C LEU A 216 -5.74 26.61 31.77
N ASP A 217 -6.53 26.03 32.67
CA ASP A 217 -7.54 26.75 33.43
C ASP A 217 -6.77 27.71 34.34
N GLN A 218 -6.41 28.87 33.79
CA GLN A 218 -6.06 30.03 34.57
C GLN A 218 -7.35 30.60 35.18
N SER A 219 -7.99 29.84 36.08
CA SER A 219 -8.96 30.39 37.03
C SER A 219 -8.22 30.97 38.24
N VAL A 220 -7.34 31.95 37.98
CA VAL A 220 -6.95 32.93 39.01
C VAL A 220 -7.92 34.10 38.91
N ALA A 221 -9.16 33.86 39.33
CA ALA A 221 -10.15 34.90 39.55
C ALA A 221 -11.05 34.48 40.71
N GLY A 222 -10.66 34.85 41.94
CA GLY A 222 -11.47 34.56 43.11
C GLY A 222 -10.80 34.81 44.47
N ILE A 223 -10.07 35.91 44.64
CA ILE A 223 -9.84 36.44 46.00
C ILE A 223 -11.06 37.31 46.31
N ALA A 224 -12.01 36.77 47.08
CA ALA A 224 -13.09 37.55 47.66
C ALA A 224 -12.58 38.31 48.91
N PRO A 225 -12.87 39.61 49.09
CA PRO A 225 -12.56 40.33 50.32
C PRO A 225 -13.58 39.98 51.43
N PRO A 226 -13.18 40.07 52.72
CA PRO A 226 -14.08 39.74 53.83
C PRO A 226 -15.13 40.83 54.08
N ASP A 227 -16.37 40.38 54.27
CA ASP A 227 -17.56 41.20 54.53
C ASP A 227 -17.44 42.05 55.80
N ALA A 228 -17.77 43.34 55.66
CA ALA A 228 -17.90 44.28 56.77
C ALA A 228 -19.36 44.37 57.27
N GLY A 229 -19.65 43.67 58.36
CA GLY A 229 -20.50 44.08 59.49
C GLY A 229 -22.04 44.20 59.32
N PRO A 230 -22.76 44.07 60.45
CA PRO A 230 -23.84 45.02 60.73
C PRO A 230 -23.67 45.71 62.10
N ALA A 231 -23.85 47.03 62.11
CA ALA A 231 -23.82 47.88 63.29
C ALA A 231 -25.08 47.70 64.16
N ARG A 232 -24.90 47.58 65.48
CA ARG A 232 -25.97 47.64 66.50
C ARG A 232 -26.25 49.10 66.88
N PRO A 233 -27.52 49.52 67.02
CA PRO A 233 -27.84 50.75 67.73
C PRO A 233 -28.05 50.49 69.23
N HIS A 234 -27.39 51.31 70.04
CA HIS A 234 -27.61 51.49 71.47
C HIS A 234 -29.00 52.09 71.75
N GLN A 235 -29.68 51.60 72.79
CA GLN A 235 -30.66 52.38 73.54
C GLN A 235 -30.49 52.12 75.05
N LEU A 236 -30.17 53.18 75.78
CA LEU A 236 -30.35 53.42 77.22
C LEU A 236 -30.98 54.83 77.30
N PRO A 237 -31.87 55.08 78.26
CA PRO A 237 -31.44 55.45 79.61
C PRO A 237 -31.96 54.51 80.71
#